data_AF-A0A7R9MG12-F1
#
_entry.id   AF-A0A7R9MG12-F1
#
_cell.length_a   1.000
_cell.length_b   1.000
_cell.length_c   1.000
_cell.angle_alpha   90.00
_cell.angle_beta   90.00
_cell.angle_gamma   90.00
#
_symmetry.space_group_name_H-M   'P 1'
#
loop_
_entity.id
_entity.type
_entity.pdbx_description
1 polymer ?
#
loop_
_entity_poly.entity_id
_entity_poly.type
_entity_poly.pdbx_seq_one_letter_code
_entity_poly.pdbx_strand_id
1 'polypeptide(L)'
;MVSRCSDLNTRDTVSHDSRCHSIRFLRNHSLAVSTSALNILFEVAEIVNLVIVASYSGLDVGQGLKKLNGNIFSHLTALTELSLWGNHLTYIGDNAFAMDELTNSTLHISLRDNHNLTPSSFARNSLIGINRPTTIDLSNSQAISKITYFPEDVFWPFFAANPLNVIDAFDSTNFDCQDCKSYWLKQRALFKRIPDLTCSDGKAIHDPDNFKNCHTGGSYSQMPLVMFMVVY
;
A
#
# COMPACT_ATOMS: atom_id res chain seq x y z
N MET A 1 13.14 34.64 27.81
CA MET A 1 11.87 34.02 28.24
C MET A 1 11.57 32.89 27.26
N VAL A 2 11.75 31.64 27.68
CA VAL A 2 11.48 30.45 26.85
C VAL A 2 10.02 30.07 27.07
N SER A 3 9.18 30.21 26.04
CA SER A 3 7.79 29.73 26.08
C SER A 3 7.78 28.21 25.91
N ARG A 4 7.33 27.48 26.94
CA ARG A 4 7.10 26.03 26.89
C ARG A 4 5.78 25.75 26.17
N CYS A 5 5.78 24.94 25.10
CA CYS A 5 4.56 24.34 24.56
C CYS A 5 4.07 23.31 25.61
N SER A 6 2.84 23.46 26.10
CA SER A 6 2.23 22.57 27.10
C SER A 6 1.81 21.24 26.45
N ASP A 7 2.00 20.12 27.15
CA ASP A 7 1.43 18.82 26.76
C ASP A 7 -0.11 18.92 26.71
N LEU A 8 -0.68 18.75 25.52
CA LEU A 8 -2.13 18.76 25.32
C LEU A 8 -2.72 17.43 25.81
N ASN A 9 -3.19 17.44 27.07
CA ASN A 9 -4.04 16.38 27.60
C ASN A 9 -5.47 16.62 27.10
N THR A 10 -6.12 15.55 26.66
CA THR A 10 -7.41 15.55 25.96
C THR A 10 -8.52 16.22 26.78
N ARG A 11 -8.92 17.43 26.38
CA ARG A 11 -10.28 17.99 26.49
C ARG A 11 -10.31 19.38 25.85
N ASP A 12 -11.04 19.47 24.75
CA ASP A 12 -11.62 20.67 24.12
C ASP A 12 -10.88 21.99 24.40
N THR A 13 -9.94 22.35 23.52
CA THR A 13 -9.68 23.71 23.00
C THR A 13 -8.37 23.71 22.19
N VAL A 14 -8.46 24.00 20.90
CA VAL A 14 -7.27 24.22 20.04
C VAL A 14 -6.80 25.66 20.24
N SER A 15 -5.66 25.84 20.91
CA SER A 15 -4.96 27.13 20.95
C SER A 15 -4.12 27.28 19.69
N HIS A 16 -4.45 28.25 18.82
CA HIS A 16 -3.62 28.67 17.69
C HIS A 16 -2.41 29.47 18.20
N ASP A 17 -1.26 28.81 18.42
CA ASP A 17 0.05 29.49 18.50
C ASP A 17 0.95 28.98 17.36
N SER A 18 1.20 29.85 16.38
CA SER A 18 1.96 29.60 15.15
C SER A 18 3.47 29.41 15.35
N ARG A 19 3.94 29.21 16.59
CA ARG A 19 5.38 29.11 16.93
C ARG A 19 5.84 27.71 17.37
N CYS A 20 4.94 26.74 17.59
CA CYS A 20 5.35 25.37 17.93
C CYS A 20 5.73 24.59 16.65
N HIS A 21 7.04 24.54 16.35
CA HIS A 21 7.60 23.82 15.19
C HIS A 21 7.72 22.29 15.40
N SER A 22 7.22 21.76 16.52
CA SER A 22 7.25 20.32 16.80
C SER A 22 6.20 19.97 17.85
N ILE A 23 5.20 19.17 17.47
CA ILE A 23 4.24 18.56 18.39
C ILE A 23 4.58 17.06 18.46
N ARG A 24 5.02 16.59 19.63
CA ARG A 24 5.16 15.15 19.91
C ARG A 24 3.83 14.63 20.43
N PHE A 25 3.16 13.77 19.68
CA PHE A 25 2.05 12.99 20.23
C PHE A 25 2.61 11.80 21.02
N LEU A 26 2.32 11.79 22.32
CA LEU A 26 2.59 10.65 23.19
C LEU A 26 1.56 9.54 22.92
N ARG A 27 2.03 8.29 22.97
CA ARG A 27 1.24 7.06 22.74
C ARG A 27 -0.16 7.15 23.31
N ASN A 28 -1.18 6.97 22.49
CA ASN A 28 -2.45 6.42 22.93
C ASN A 28 -2.68 5.12 22.17
N HIS A 29 -2.47 4.00 22.86
CA HIS A 29 -2.93 2.71 22.38
C HIS A 29 -4.47 2.77 22.29
N SER A 30 -4.99 2.50 21.09
CA SER A 30 -6.43 2.38 20.80
C SER A 30 -7.20 3.70 20.69
N LEU A 31 -7.05 4.39 19.55
CA LEU A 31 -8.09 5.26 19.02
C LEU A 31 -8.57 4.68 17.71
N ALA A 32 -9.82 4.18 17.68
CA ALA A 32 -10.50 3.82 16.45
C ALA A 32 -10.84 5.12 15.70
N VAL A 33 -9.99 5.52 14.76
CA VAL A 33 -10.21 6.71 13.95
C VAL A 33 -11.16 6.33 12.81
N SER A 34 -12.38 6.89 12.79
CA SER A 34 -13.32 6.70 11.68
C SER A 34 -12.82 7.43 10.43
N THR A 35 -13.29 7.04 9.24
CA THR A 35 -12.97 7.71 7.97
C THR A 35 -13.25 9.21 8.00
N SER A 36 -14.23 9.65 8.77
CA SER A 36 -14.56 11.07 8.96
C SER A 36 -13.54 11.84 9.79
N ALA A 37 -12.87 11.16 10.75
CA ALA A 37 -11.85 11.78 11.60
C ALA A 37 -10.49 11.90 10.89
N LEU A 38 -10.25 11.11 9.84
CA LEU A 38 -9.09 11.26 8.96
C LEU A 38 -9.14 12.60 8.19
N ASN A 39 -10.29 13.00 7.66
CA ASN A 39 -10.43 14.27 6.94
C ASN A 39 -10.05 15.50 7.80
N ILE A 40 -10.33 15.47 9.10
CA ILE A 40 -9.99 16.55 10.04
C ILE A 40 -8.48 16.53 10.37
N LEU A 41 -7.86 15.36 10.41
CA LEU A 41 -6.40 15.22 10.55
C LEU A 41 -5.66 15.76 9.32
N PHE A 42 -6.26 15.67 8.12
CA PHE A 42 -5.66 16.16 6.87
C PHE A 42 -5.71 17.68 6.72
N GLU A 43 -6.78 18.36 7.16
CA GLU A 43 -6.81 19.85 7.15
C GLU A 43 -5.73 20.48 8.05
N VAL A 44 -5.26 19.78 9.09
CA VAL A 44 -4.20 20.26 9.99
C VAL A 44 -2.79 19.98 9.43
N ALA A 45 -2.65 19.04 8.48
CA ALA A 45 -1.38 18.66 7.87
C ALA A 45 -0.86 19.66 6.81
N GLU A 46 -1.71 20.57 6.31
CA GLU A 46 -1.29 21.59 5.33
C GLU A 46 -0.39 22.69 5.93
N ILE A 47 -0.37 22.88 7.25
CA ILE A 47 0.29 24.03 7.91
C ILE A 47 1.65 23.68 8.51
N VAL A 48 1.95 22.39 8.69
CA VAL A 48 3.22 21.93 9.23
C VAL A 48 3.70 20.84 8.30
N ASN A 49 4.98 20.85 7.95
CA ASN A 49 5.69 19.78 7.26
C ASN A 49 5.64 18.51 8.15
N LEU A 50 4.44 17.92 8.26
CA LEU A 50 4.05 17.03 9.33
C LEU A 50 4.61 15.67 8.99
N VAL A 51 5.77 15.38 9.57
CA VAL A 51 6.23 14.01 9.73
C VAL A 51 5.21 13.31 10.63
N ILE A 52 4.22 12.64 10.04
CA ILE A 52 3.37 11.72 10.80
C ILE A 52 4.24 10.48 11.03
N VAL A 53 4.97 10.50 12.14
CA VAL A 53 5.79 9.39 12.64
C VAL A 53 4.88 8.40 13.35
N ALA A 54 4.72 7.23 12.77
CA ALA A 54 4.20 6.06 13.42
C ALA A 54 5.19 4.92 13.19
N SER A 55 6.01 4.78 14.23
CA SER A 55 7.29 4.07 14.28
C SER A 55 8.34 4.61 13.32
N TYR A 56 8.86 5.79 13.67
CA TYR A 56 10.08 6.41 13.14
C TYR A 56 10.07 6.89 11.67
N SER A 57 8.90 7.25 11.09
CA SER A 57 8.68 8.27 10.02
C SER A 57 7.49 8.01 9.07
N GLY A 58 6.66 6.99 9.29
CA GLY A 58 5.46 6.70 8.46
C GLY A 58 4.11 6.84 9.15
N LEU A 59 3.02 7.14 8.45
CA LEU A 59 1.65 7.24 9.02
C LEU A 59 1.12 5.85 9.45
N ASP A 60 0.65 5.65 10.69
CA ASP A 60 -0.10 4.46 11.17
C ASP A 60 -1.55 4.86 11.38
N VAL A 61 -2.41 4.34 10.52
CA VAL A 61 -3.86 4.48 10.65
C VAL A 61 -4.34 3.37 11.57
N GLY A 62 -4.71 3.71 12.81
CA GLY A 62 -4.92 2.75 13.90
C GLY A 62 -5.79 1.52 13.58
N GLN A 63 -5.55 0.46 14.36
CA GLN A 63 -6.13 -0.88 14.28
C GLN A 63 -7.67 -0.86 14.19
N GLY A 64 -8.21 -1.01 12.97
CA GLY A 64 -9.67 -1.04 12.75
C GLY A 64 -10.12 -0.55 11.39
N LEU A 65 -9.20 -0.06 10.55
CA LEU A 65 -9.51 0.35 9.20
C LEU A 65 -9.98 -0.86 8.38
N LYS A 66 -11.16 -0.75 7.76
CA LYS A 66 -11.77 -1.81 6.93
C LYS A 66 -11.73 -1.55 5.44
N LYS A 67 -11.69 -0.27 5.06
CA LYS A 67 -11.72 0.17 3.67
C LYS A 67 -10.80 1.36 3.49
N LEU A 68 -10.09 1.38 2.38
CA LEU A 68 -9.32 2.52 1.90
C LEU A 68 -9.91 2.96 0.57
N ASN A 69 -10.28 4.22 0.40
CA ASN A 69 -10.92 4.70 -0.83
C ASN A 69 -10.40 6.09 -1.19
N GLY A 70 -10.27 6.35 -2.49
CA GLY A 70 -10.00 7.69 -3.02
C GLY A 70 -8.56 8.16 -2.81
N ASN A 71 -8.30 9.37 -3.28
CA ASN A 71 -6.98 10.00 -3.37
C ASN A 71 -6.52 10.58 -2.02
N ILE A 72 -6.76 9.92 -0.89
CA ILE A 72 -6.60 10.52 0.44
C ILE A 72 -5.14 10.88 0.78
N PHE A 73 -4.18 10.33 0.05
CA PHE A 73 -2.76 10.60 0.23
C PHE A 73 -2.16 11.48 -0.87
N SER A 74 -2.96 11.95 -1.85
CA SER A 74 -2.40 12.44 -3.11
C SER A 74 -1.54 13.69 -2.99
N HIS A 75 -1.84 14.54 -2.01
CA HIS A 75 -1.11 15.77 -1.72
C HIS A 75 0.16 15.53 -0.88
N LEU A 76 0.40 14.32 -0.36
CA LEU A 76 1.55 14.02 0.50
C LEU A 76 2.81 13.71 -0.32
N THR A 77 3.29 14.69 -1.10
CA THR A 77 4.38 14.49 -2.08
C THR A 77 5.71 14.06 -1.43
N ALA A 78 5.96 14.46 -0.18
CA ALA A 78 7.13 14.07 0.61
C ALA A 78 7.02 12.68 1.28
N LEU A 79 5.85 12.02 1.21
CA LEU A 79 5.63 10.72 1.86
C LEU A 79 6.59 9.67 1.28
N THR A 80 7.32 8.97 2.14
CA THR A 80 8.22 7.87 1.74
C THR A 80 7.84 6.55 2.39
N GLU A 81 7.00 6.59 3.43
CA GLU A 81 6.51 5.42 4.15
C GLU A 81 5.04 5.62 4.56
N LEU A 82 4.21 4.63 4.25
CA LEU A 82 2.81 4.54 4.63
C LEU A 82 2.58 3.20 5.32
N SER A 83 2.28 3.23 6.63
CA SER A 83 2.00 2.03 7.42
C SER A 83 0.50 1.84 7.62
N LEU A 84 -0.06 0.82 6.98
CA LEU A 84 -1.42 0.35 7.20
C LEU A 84 -1.42 -1.03 7.87
N TRP A 85 -0.31 -1.36 8.53
CA TRP A 85 -0.03 -2.65 9.12
C TRP A 85 -1.04 -3.08 10.20
N GLY A 86 -1.39 -4.36 10.23
CA GLY A 86 -2.25 -4.97 11.25
C GLY A 86 -3.72 -4.57 11.18
N ASN A 87 -4.12 -3.79 10.17
CA ASN A 87 -5.51 -3.38 10.04
C ASN A 87 -6.47 -4.52 9.65
N HIS A 88 -7.75 -4.19 9.57
CA HIS A 88 -8.82 -5.12 9.19
C HIS A 88 -9.28 -4.87 7.76
N LEU A 89 -8.37 -4.47 6.86
CA LEU A 89 -8.73 -4.10 5.50
C LEU A 89 -9.38 -5.27 4.78
N THR A 90 -10.52 -4.96 4.17
CA THR A 90 -11.31 -5.86 3.34
C THR A 90 -11.47 -5.33 1.92
N TYR A 91 -11.18 -4.03 1.72
CA TYR A 91 -11.35 -3.34 0.46
C TYR A 91 -10.34 -2.18 0.30
N ILE A 92 -9.73 -2.10 -0.87
CA ILE A 92 -8.85 -1.02 -1.34
C ILE A 92 -9.46 -0.54 -2.65
N GLY A 93 -10.12 0.61 -2.59
CA GLY A 93 -10.84 1.24 -3.69
C GLY A 93 -9.94 1.86 -4.74
N ASP A 94 -10.58 2.38 -5.78
CA ASP A 94 -9.87 3.03 -6.89
C ASP A 94 -9.04 4.23 -6.40
N ASN A 95 -7.84 4.36 -6.97
CA ASN A 95 -6.87 5.42 -6.72
C ASN A 95 -6.46 5.59 -5.24
N ALA A 96 -6.61 4.54 -4.44
CA ALA A 96 -6.33 4.53 -3.01
C ALA A 96 -4.93 5.06 -2.62
N PHE A 97 -3.96 4.92 -3.52
CA PHE A 97 -2.57 5.35 -3.34
C PHE A 97 -2.09 6.33 -4.41
N ALA A 98 -3.01 6.96 -5.15
CA ALA A 98 -2.64 7.91 -6.19
C ALA A 98 -1.98 9.16 -5.58
N MET A 99 -0.97 9.70 -6.27
CA MET A 99 -0.20 10.89 -5.91
C MET A 99 -0.35 11.95 -6.99
N ASP A 100 -0.46 13.23 -6.59
CA ASP A 100 -0.64 14.32 -7.55
C ASP A 100 0.65 14.65 -8.31
N GLU A 101 1.80 14.42 -7.69
CA GLU A 101 3.10 14.72 -8.27
C GLU A 101 3.92 13.47 -8.58
N LEU A 102 4.66 13.55 -9.69
CA LEU A 102 5.67 12.56 -10.06
C LEU A 102 6.95 12.79 -9.25
N THR A 103 7.48 11.73 -8.65
CA THR A 103 8.76 11.80 -7.94
C THR A 103 9.57 10.50 -8.09
N ASN A 104 10.89 10.61 -7.96
CA ASN A 104 11.81 9.48 -8.00
C ASN A 104 12.08 8.90 -6.60
N SER A 105 11.55 9.53 -5.55
CA SER A 105 11.70 9.02 -4.18
C SER A 105 10.81 7.80 -3.98
N THR A 106 11.35 6.70 -3.45
CA THR A 106 10.58 5.48 -3.23
C THR A 106 9.50 5.68 -2.16
N LEU A 107 8.32 5.12 -2.38
CA LEU A 107 7.26 4.99 -1.39
C LEU A 107 7.18 3.54 -0.91
N HIS A 108 7.27 3.33 0.39
CA HIS A 108 7.02 2.03 1.02
C HIS A 108 5.61 2.00 1.59
N ILE A 109 4.77 1.09 1.11
CA ILE A 109 3.40 0.90 1.60
C ILE A 109 3.35 -0.44 2.33
N SER A 110 3.18 -0.42 3.64
CA SER A 110 2.98 -1.64 4.42
C SER A 110 1.50 -1.93 4.58
N LEU A 111 1.02 -2.97 3.90
CA LEU A 111 -0.30 -3.60 4.09
C LEU A 111 -0.19 -4.90 4.90
N ARG A 112 0.97 -5.14 5.50
CA ARG A 112 1.27 -6.34 6.27
C ARG A 112 0.20 -6.61 7.32
N ASP A 113 -0.03 -7.88 7.62
CA ASP A 113 -0.98 -8.34 8.66
C ASP A 113 -2.43 -7.83 8.50
N ASN A 114 -2.83 -7.44 7.29
CA ASN A 114 -4.24 -7.29 6.94
C ASN A 114 -4.84 -8.64 6.53
N HIS A 115 -5.10 -9.49 7.52
CA HIS A 115 -5.49 -10.91 7.33
C HIS A 115 -6.82 -11.14 6.59
N ASN A 116 -7.57 -10.08 6.26
CA ASN A 116 -8.82 -10.14 5.52
C ASN A 116 -8.69 -9.74 4.05
N LEU A 117 -7.50 -9.30 3.61
CA LEU A 117 -7.26 -9.04 2.20
C LEU A 117 -7.28 -10.33 1.39
N THR A 118 -8.00 -10.29 0.28
CA THR A 118 -8.10 -11.35 -0.71
C THR A 118 -7.82 -10.74 -2.09
N PRO A 119 -7.69 -11.54 -3.17
CA PRO A 119 -7.50 -11.00 -4.51
C PRO A 119 -8.61 -10.02 -4.94
N SER A 120 -9.85 -10.22 -4.48
CA SER A 120 -11.00 -9.34 -4.77
C SER A 120 -11.10 -8.12 -3.84
N SER A 121 -10.22 -7.98 -2.85
CA SER A 121 -10.17 -6.80 -2.00
C SER A 121 -9.63 -5.58 -2.73
N PHE A 122 -8.91 -5.76 -3.83
CA PHE A 122 -8.32 -4.70 -4.63
C PHE A 122 -9.27 -4.31 -5.76
N ALA A 123 -9.71 -3.05 -5.80
CA ALA A 123 -10.40 -2.50 -6.94
C ALA A 123 -9.46 -2.44 -8.16
N ARG A 124 -10.03 -2.44 -9.36
CA ARG A 124 -9.28 -2.48 -10.62
C ARG A 124 -8.21 -1.39 -10.71
N ASN A 125 -8.52 -0.18 -10.26
CA ASN A 125 -7.61 0.98 -10.30
C ASN A 125 -7.01 1.30 -8.93
N SER A 126 -6.95 0.34 -8.00
CA SER A 126 -6.46 0.60 -6.64
C SER A 126 -4.98 0.95 -6.57
N LEU A 127 -4.16 0.44 -7.50
CA LEU A 127 -2.70 0.57 -7.52
C LEU A 127 -2.17 1.45 -8.68
N ILE A 128 -3.03 2.28 -9.28
CA ILE A 128 -2.63 3.20 -10.35
C ILE A 128 -2.33 4.59 -9.80
N GLY A 129 -1.59 5.39 -10.57
CA GLY A 129 -1.38 6.81 -10.26
C GLY A 129 -0.46 7.09 -9.08
N ILE A 130 0.29 6.11 -8.56
CA ILE A 130 1.22 6.31 -7.44
C ILE A 130 2.38 7.26 -7.84
N ASN A 131 2.68 7.36 -9.14
CA ASN A 131 3.60 8.33 -9.74
C ASN A 131 5.01 8.35 -9.13
N ARG A 132 5.48 7.21 -8.61
CA ARG A 132 6.83 7.03 -8.06
C ARG A 132 7.18 5.55 -7.90
N PRO A 133 8.49 5.19 -7.77
CA PRO A 133 8.90 3.87 -7.34
C PRO A 133 8.21 3.48 -6.04
N THR A 134 7.66 2.27 -5.97
CA THR A 134 6.83 1.84 -4.84
C THR A 134 7.10 0.39 -4.47
N THR A 135 7.31 0.14 -3.18
CA THR A 135 7.29 -1.21 -2.61
C THR A 135 5.99 -1.40 -1.84
N ILE A 136 5.24 -2.45 -2.14
CA ILE A 136 4.05 -2.84 -1.38
C ILE A 136 4.37 -4.11 -0.59
N ASP A 137 4.32 -4.02 0.74
CA ASP A 137 4.47 -5.17 1.63
C ASP A 137 3.09 -5.78 1.93
N LEU A 138 2.86 -6.99 1.43
CA LEU A 138 1.66 -7.82 1.63
C LEU A 138 1.91 -9.00 2.57
N SER A 139 3.03 -9.02 3.30
CA SER A 139 3.42 -10.13 4.17
C SER A 139 2.44 -10.33 5.33
N ASN A 140 2.51 -11.52 5.93
CA ASN A 140 1.65 -11.90 7.03
C ASN A 140 2.46 -12.70 8.07
N SER A 141 2.63 -12.11 9.24
CA SER A 141 3.51 -12.61 10.31
C SER A 141 2.89 -13.72 11.15
N GLN A 142 1.55 -13.79 11.20
CA GLN A 142 0.82 -14.60 12.18
C GLN A 142 -0.28 -15.48 11.57
N ALA A 143 -0.58 -15.32 10.28
CA ALA A 143 -1.61 -16.08 9.60
C ALA A 143 -1.22 -16.41 8.17
N ILE A 144 -1.87 -17.44 7.63
CA ILE A 144 -1.77 -17.78 6.21
C ILE A 144 -2.44 -16.65 5.41
N SER A 145 -1.73 -16.12 4.40
CA SER A 145 -2.30 -15.12 3.49
C SER A 145 -3.54 -15.66 2.77
N LYS A 146 -4.58 -14.84 2.64
CA LYS A 146 -5.75 -15.15 1.80
C LYS A 146 -5.61 -14.63 0.37
N ILE A 147 -4.50 -13.97 0.06
CA ILE A 147 -4.15 -13.57 -1.31
C ILE A 147 -3.55 -14.80 -2.01
N THR A 148 -4.39 -15.54 -2.73
CA THR A 148 -3.98 -16.78 -3.41
C THR A 148 -3.48 -16.56 -4.84
N TYR A 149 -3.75 -15.41 -5.44
CA TYR A 149 -3.26 -15.03 -6.76
C TYR A 149 -3.23 -13.50 -6.89
N PHE A 150 -2.52 -12.97 -7.89
CA PHE A 150 -2.54 -11.55 -8.24
C PHE A 150 -3.37 -11.33 -9.50
N PRO A 151 -4.54 -10.67 -9.42
CA PRO A 151 -5.33 -10.31 -10.60
C PRO A 151 -4.50 -9.47 -11.58
N GLU A 152 -4.39 -9.92 -12.84
CA GLU A 152 -3.58 -9.23 -13.84
C GLU A 152 -4.04 -7.79 -14.03
N ASP A 153 -5.36 -7.56 -14.13
CA ASP A 153 -5.95 -6.25 -14.37
C ASP A 153 -5.76 -5.23 -13.24
N VAL A 154 -5.36 -5.68 -12.04
CA VAL A 154 -5.01 -4.84 -10.89
C VAL A 154 -3.50 -4.65 -10.79
N PHE A 155 -2.73 -5.74 -10.80
CA PHE A 155 -1.30 -5.71 -10.47
C PHE A 155 -0.39 -5.48 -11.67
N TRP A 156 -0.81 -5.81 -12.89
CA TRP A 156 -0.02 -5.47 -14.09
C TRP A 156 0.17 -3.95 -14.24
N PRO A 157 -0.87 -3.10 -14.14
CA PRO A 157 -0.69 -1.64 -14.17
C PRO A 157 0.33 -1.13 -13.16
N PHE A 158 0.36 -1.68 -11.94
CA PHE A 158 1.35 -1.35 -10.92
C PHE A 158 2.78 -1.65 -11.38
N PHE A 159 3.05 -2.85 -11.90
CA PHE A 159 4.38 -3.19 -12.40
C PHE A 159 4.77 -2.41 -13.65
N ALA A 160 3.81 -2.13 -14.53
CA ALA A 160 4.03 -1.39 -15.77
C ALA A 160 4.31 0.11 -15.54
N ALA A 161 3.73 0.70 -14.49
CA ALA A 161 3.86 2.12 -14.20
C ALA A 161 5.29 2.54 -13.85
N ASN A 162 6.06 1.68 -13.19
CA ASN A 162 7.47 1.95 -12.87
C ASN A 162 8.25 0.63 -12.76
N PRO A 163 9.42 0.47 -13.43
CA PRO A 163 10.20 -0.76 -13.39
C PRO A 163 10.78 -1.10 -12.01
N LEU A 164 10.87 -0.12 -11.10
CA LEU A 164 11.35 -0.30 -9.72
C LEU A 164 10.23 -0.71 -8.75
N ASN A 165 8.98 -0.82 -9.19
CA ASN A 165 7.91 -1.27 -8.31
C ASN A 165 8.11 -2.73 -7.89
N VAL A 166 7.91 -3.02 -6.61
CA VAL A 166 8.13 -4.35 -6.00
C VAL A 166 6.96 -4.69 -5.09
N ILE A 167 6.66 -5.98 -4.97
CA ILE A 167 5.74 -6.50 -3.96
C ILE A 167 6.52 -7.43 -3.05
N ASP A 168 6.54 -7.15 -1.75
CA ASP A 168 7.11 -8.06 -0.76
C ASP A 168 5.99 -8.98 -0.24
N ALA A 169 6.17 -10.29 -0.43
CA ALA A 169 5.17 -11.31 -0.11
C ALA A 169 5.79 -12.57 0.53
N PHE A 170 6.86 -12.39 1.32
CA PHE A 170 7.74 -13.43 1.89
C PHE A 170 7.03 -14.57 2.65
N ASP A 171 5.81 -14.33 3.19
CA ASP A 171 5.05 -15.33 3.95
C ASP A 171 3.75 -15.79 3.23
N SER A 172 3.68 -15.63 1.91
CA SER A 172 2.50 -15.98 1.11
C SER A 172 2.40 -17.49 0.82
N THR A 173 2.39 -18.32 1.87
CA THR A 173 2.35 -19.79 1.82
C THR A 173 1.06 -20.40 1.24
N ASN A 174 0.18 -19.59 0.66
CA ASN A 174 -1.10 -20.00 0.08
C ASN A 174 -1.28 -19.50 -1.35
N PHE A 175 -0.19 -19.04 -1.98
CA PHE A 175 -0.26 -18.62 -3.38
C PHE A 175 -0.45 -19.85 -4.28
N ASP A 176 -1.54 -19.87 -5.04
CA ASP A 176 -1.92 -20.99 -5.89
C ASP A 176 -1.21 -20.88 -7.24
N CYS A 177 -0.17 -21.68 -7.41
CA CYS A 177 0.58 -21.78 -8.65
C CYS A 177 0.09 -22.88 -9.59
N GLN A 178 -1.01 -23.55 -9.24
CA GLN A 178 -1.73 -24.48 -10.12
C GLN A 178 -2.89 -23.77 -10.84
N ASP A 179 -3.38 -22.63 -10.31
CA ASP A 179 -4.28 -21.71 -10.99
C ASP A 179 -3.51 -20.82 -11.99
N CYS A 180 -4.06 -20.66 -13.20
CA CYS A 180 -3.46 -19.84 -14.25
C CYS A 180 -3.70 -18.34 -14.10
N LYS A 181 -4.48 -17.89 -13.11
CA LYS A 181 -4.74 -16.45 -12.87
C LYS A 181 -3.49 -15.61 -12.61
N SER A 182 -2.40 -16.20 -12.09
CA SER A 182 -1.10 -15.54 -11.89
C SER A 182 -0.04 -15.90 -12.94
N TYR A 183 -0.38 -16.70 -13.95
CA TYR A 183 0.58 -17.17 -14.95
C TYR A 183 1.24 -16.02 -15.74
N TRP A 184 0.56 -14.88 -15.86
CA TRP A 184 1.08 -13.65 -16.47
C TRP A 184 2.38 -13.16 -15.82
N LEU A 185 2.60 -13.43 -14.52
CA LEU A 185 3.86 -13.10 -13.83
C LEU A 185 5.04 -13.87 -14.42
N LYS A 186 4.83 -15.15 -14.78
CA LYS A 186 5.84 -16.00 -15.41
C LYS A 186 6.08 -15.58 -16.86
N GLN A 187 5.01 -15.31 -17.61
CA GLN A 187 5.12 -14.85 -19.02
C GLN A 187 5.92 -13.55 -19.17
N ARG A 188 5.76 -12.63 -18.22
CA ARG A 188 6.41 -11.31 -18.24
C ARG A 188 7.70 -11.25 -17.41
N ALA A 189 8.15 -12.39 -16.87
CA ALA A 189 9.31 -12.49 -15.97
C ALA A 189 9.25 -11.54 -14.75
N LEU A 190 8.06 -11.24 -14.25
CA LEU A 190 7.82 -10.31 -13.14
C LEU A 190 8.04 -10.93 -11.76
N PHE A 191 8.22 -12.25 -11.66
CA PHE A 191 8.53 -12.93 -10.40
C PHE A 191 9.79 -12.38 -9.70
N LYS A 192 10.74 -11.79 -10.44
CA LYS A 192 11.93 -11.15 -9.86
C LYS A 192 11.60 -9.88 -9.05
N ARG A 193 10.41 -9.32 -9.27
CA ARG A 193 9.88 -8.13 -8.59
C ARG A 193 8.90 -8.49 -7.47
N ILE A 194 8.84 -9.76 -7.14
CA ILE A 194 8.11 -10.31 -6.00
C ILE A 194 9.05 -11.29 -5.29
N PRO A 195 10.11 -10.77 -4.62
CA PRO A 195 11.10 -11.62 -4.00
C PRO A 195 10.44 -12.58 -3.01
N ASP A 196 11.01 -13.78 -2.93
CA ASP A 196 10.63 -14.83 -1.96
C ASP A 196 9.17 -15.31 -2.02
N LEU A 197 8.43 -14.98 -3.08
CA LEU A 197 7.10 -15.56 -3.30
C LEU A 197 7.21 -17.06 -3.54
N THR A 198 6.63 -17.82 -2.60
CA THR A 198 6.48 -19.26 -2.67
C THR A 198 5.02 -19.63 -2.94
N CYS A 199 4.83 -20.77 -3.58
CA CYS A 199 3.53 -21.36 -3.83
C CYS A 199 3.05 -22.15 -2.61
N SER A 200 1.80 -22.60 -2.61
CA SER A 200 1.21 -23.38 -1.52
C SER A 200 1.92 -24.71 -1.21
N ASP A 201 2.73 -25.21 -2.13
CA ASP A 201 3.58 -26.40 -1.96
C ASP A 201 4.99 -26.08 -1.43
N GLY A 202 5.26 -24.80 -1.11
CA GLY A 202 6.55 -24.31 -0.63
C GLY A 202 7.60 -24.07 -1.71
N LYS A 203 7.32 -24.41 -2.98
CA LYS A 203 8.25 -24.16 -4.07
C LYS A 203 8.24 -22.68 -4.45
N ALA A 204 9.39 -22.18 -4.91
CA ALA A 204 9.44 -20.81 -5.43
C ALA A 204 8.54 -20.65 -6.66
N ILE A 205 7.93 -19.48 -6.86
CA ILE A 205 7.01 -19.23 -7.98
C ILE A 205 7.62 -19.54 -9.37
N HIS A 206 8.94 -19.44 -9.50
CA HIS A 206 9.67 -19.68 -10.75
C HIS A 206 10.05 -21.15 -10.97
N ASP A 207 9.66 -22.07 -10.08
CA ASP A 207 9.86 -23.50 -10.27
C ASP A 207 9.24 -23.98 -11.62
N PRO A 208 9.90 -24.88 -12.36
CA PRO A 208 9.39 -25.40 -13.62
C PRO A 208 8.01 -26.07 -13.51
N ASP A 209 7.70 -26.70 -12.38
CA ASP A 209 6.41 -27.37 -12.16
C ASP A 209 5.26 -26.39 -11.93
N ASN A 210 5.56 -25.15 -11.53
CA ASN A 210 4.56 -24.11 -11.30
C ASN A 210 4.03 -23.56 -12.62
N PHE A 211 2.71 -23.45 -12.71
CA PHE A 211 1.96 -23.08 -13.92
C PHE A 211 2.21 -23.97 -15.14
N LYS A 212 2.65 -25.24 -14.96
CA LYS A 212 2.98 -26.14 -16.08
C LYS A 212 1.81 -26.43 -17.02
N ASN A 213 0.58 -26.37 -16.51
CA ASN A 213 -0.65 -26.59 -17.27
C ASN A 213 -1.25 -25.29 -17.84
N CYS A 214 -0.58 -24.15 -17.63
CA CYS A 214 -1.05 -22.86 -18.10
C CYS A 214 -0.50 -22.58 -19.50
N HIS A 215 -1.40 -22.16 -20.38
CA HIS A 215 -1.07 -21.87 -21.77
C HIS A 215 -1.39 -20.43 -22.11
N THR A 216 -0.62 -19.87 -23.03
CA THR A 216 -0.83 -18.52 -23.59
C THR A 216 -2.07 -18.52 -24.48
N GLY A 217 -3.27 -18.51 -23.88
CA GLY A 217 -4.52 -18.58 -24.64
C GLY A 217 -5.78 -18.07 -23.95
N GLY A 218 -5.69 -17.58 -22.71
CA GLY A 218 -6.86 -17.16 -21.93
C GLY A 218 -6.90 -15.66 -21.63
N SER A 219 -7.57 -14.90 -22.51
CA SER A 219 -8.53 -13.84 -22.16
C SER A 219 -8.13 -12.45 -21.62
N TYR A 220 -6.94 -11.87 -21.81
CA TYR A 220 -6.74 -10.41 -21.52
C TYR A 220 -5.82 -9.66 -22.50
N SER A 221 -5.83 -10.02 -23.79
CA SER A 221 -5.04 -9.37 -24.84
C SER A 221 -5.55 -8.00 -25.31
N GLN A 222 -6.29 -7.24 -24.49
CA GLN A 222 -6.69 -5.86 -24.78
C GLN A 222 -6.85 -5.02 -23.50
N MET A 223 -5.75 -4.71 -22.81
CA MET A 223 -5.71 -3.43 -22.09
C MET A 223 -5.35 -2.35 -23.12
N PRO A 224 -6.09 -1.23 -23.21
CA PRO A 224 -5.65 -0.11 -24.02
C PRO A 224 -4.26 0.28 -23.55
N LEU A 225 -3.34 0.46 -24.50
CA LEU A 225 -2.10 1.18 -24.29
C LEU A 225 -2.47 2.57 -23.76
N VAL A 226 -2.62 2.71 -22.44
CA VAL A 226 -2.47 4.01 -21.81
C VAL A 226 -1.00 4.31 -21.97
N MET A 227 -0.72 5.05 -23.03
CA MET A 227 0.58 5.58 -23.38
C MET A 227 1.05 6.42 -22.19
N PHE A 228 1.73 5.80 -21.23
CA PHE A 228 2.55 6.52 -20.28
C PHE A 228 3.65 7.16 -21.11
N MET A 229 3.48 8.45 -21.42
CA MET A 229 4.57 9.29 -21.89
C MET A 229 5.66 9.24 -20.83
N VAL A 230 6.68 8.45 -21.09
CA VAL A 230 7.99 8.64 -20.47
C VAL A 230 8.50 9.96 -21.02
N VAL A 231 8.30 11.05 -20.27
CA VAL A 231 8.99 12.31 -20.54
C VAL A 231 10.40 12.12 -19.99
N TYR A 232 11.38 12.15 -20.90
CA TYR A 232 12.82 12.10 -20.61
C TYR A 232 13.29 13.29 -19.79
#